data_AF-A0A2T1D6E0-F1
#
_entry.id   AF-A0A2T1D6E0-F1
#
_cell.length_a   1.000
_cell.length_b   1.000
_cell.length_c   1.000
_cell.angle_alpha   90.00
_cell.angle_beta   90.00
_cell.angle_gamma   90.00
#
_symmetry.space_group_name_H-M   'P 1'
#
loop_
_entity.id
_entity.type
_entity.pdbx_description
1 polymer ?
#
loop_
_entity_poly.entity_id
_entity_poly.type
_entity_poly.pdbx_seq_one_letter_code
_entity_poly.pdbx_strand_id
1 'polypeptide(L)'
;MRLPNIQLDRTNDRVGHSATAYFSDFGLPFHLYDLRHRWAIRTLEYGLDIGLAAKQMGHSREVHERIYHRWINATIHQRAYELILSRDDRPRPPVRQETAKKEEGQDR
;
A
#
# COMPACT_ATOMS: atom_id res chain seq x y z
N MET A 1 -18.12 -8.00 20.87
CA MET A 1 -16.79 -8.50 21.26
C MET A 1 -16.07 -7.38 22.00
N ARG A 2 -15.78 -7.54 23.30
CA ARG A 2 -15.09 -6.51 24.10
C ARG A 2 -13.59 -6.71 23.89
N LEU A 3 -12.88 -5.66 23.47
CA LEU A 3 -11.42 -5.73 23.36
C LEU A 3 -10.81 -5.97 24.75
N PRO A 4 -9.69 -6.70 24.84
CA PRO A 4 -8.97 -6.84 26.10
C PRO A 4 -8.63 -5.48 26.69
N ASN A 5 -8.67 -5.38 28.03
CA ASN A 5 -8.29 -4.16 28.74
C ASN A 5 -6.77 -3.96 28.69
N ILE A 6 -6.25 -3.62 27.51
CA ILE A 6 -4.84 -3.35 27.28
C ILE A 6 -4.60 -1.86 27.54
N GLN A 7 -3.68 -1.56 28.45
CA GLN A 7 -3.19 -0.20 28.67
C GLN A 7 -2.45 0.30 27.43
N LEU A 8 -2.97 1.35 26.80
CA LEU A 8 -2.45 1.91 25.53
C LEU A 8 -1.47 3.08 25.75
N ASP A 9 -1.32 3.56 26.99
CA ASP A 9 -0.42 4.66 27.41
C ASP A 9 1.05 4.23 27.54
N ARG A 10 1.44 3.19 26.79
CA ARG A 10 2.77 2.55 26.84
C ARG A 10 3.38 2.54 25.44
N THR A 11 4.66 2.17 25.34
CA THR A 11 5.32 2.02 24.04
C THR A 11 4.61 0.97 23.17
N ASN A 12 4.59 1.18 21.85
CA ASN A 12 3.94 0.29 20.88
C ASN A 12 4.39 -1.18 21.05
N ASP A 13 5.65 -1.41 21.36
CA ASP A 13 6.19 -2.76 21.61
C ASP A 13 5.53 -3.43 22.82
N ARG A 14 5.36 -2.70 23.94
CA ARG A 14 4.70 -3.23 25.15
C ARG A 14 3.21 -3.49 24.92
N VAL A 15 2.54 -2.62 24.18
CA VAL A 15 1.15 -2.82 23.77
C VAL A 15 1.03 -4.06 22.90
N GLY A 16 1.91 -4.21 21.90
CA GLY A 16 1.99 -5.38 21.03
C GLY A 16 2.24 -6.68 21.79
N HIS A 17 3.17 -6.69 22.74
CA HIS A 17 3.42 -7.85 23.60
C HIS A 17 2.20 -8.22 24.45
N SER A 18 1.50 -7.22 25.01
CA SER A 18 0.28 -7.47 25.79
C SER A 18 -0.83 -8.08 24.93
N ALA A 19 -0.97 -7.63 23.69
CA ALA A 19 -1.91 -8.20 22.74
C ALA A 19 -1.53 -9.65 22.40
N THR A 20 -0.26 -9.91 22.08
CA THR A 20 0.22 -11.27 21.75
C THR A 20 -0.02 -12.25 22.90
N ALA A 21 0.26 -11.83 24.14
CA ALA A 21 -0.02 -12.65 25.33
C ALA A 21 -1.51 -12.88 25.55
N TYR A 22 -2.36 -11.89 25.27
CA TYR A 22 -3.81 -12.08 25.38
C TYR A 22 -4.32 -13.13 24.38
N PHE A 23 -3.85 -13.09 23.14
CA PHE A 23 -4.33 -14.00 22.09
C PHE A 23 -3.62 -15.36 22.05
N SER A 24 -2.58 -15.60 22.86
CA SER A 24 -1.88 -16.90 22.87
C SER A 24 -2.79 -18.06 23.28
N ASP A 25 -3.73 -17.79 24.19
CA ASP A 25 -4.58 -18.82 24.80
C ASP A 25 -5.78 -19.20 23.91
N PHE A 26 -5.95 -18.48 22.79
CA PHE A 26 -7.09 -18.64 21.89
C PHE A 26 -6.89 -19.76 20.85
N GLY A 27 -5.73 -20.42 20.81
CA GLY A 27 -5.46 -21.52 19.89
C GLY A 27 -5.51 -21.12 18.41
N LEU A 28 -5.15 -19.87 18.10
CA LEU A 28 -5.18 -19.36 16.72
C LEU A 28 -4.15 -20.09 15.85
N PRO A 29 -4.46 -20.34 14.55
CA PRO A 29 -3.54 -21.00 13.63
C PRO A 29 -2.41 -20.08 13.12
N PHE A 30 -2.26 -18.89 13.71
CA PHE A 30 -1.26 -17.88 13.34
C PHE A 30 -0.90 -17.03 14.56
N HIS A 31 0.24 -16.35 14.51
CA HIS A 31 0.62 -15.35 15.50
C HIS A 31 0.06 -13.98 15.14
N LEU A 32 -0.22 -13.12 16.13
CA LEU A 32 -0.66 -11.73 15.86
C LEU A 32 0.34 -10.94 15.02
N TYR A 33 1.63 -11.25 15.14
CA TYR A 33 2.66 -10.65 14.32
C TYR A 33 2.46 -10.95 12.84
N ASP A 34 1.93 -12.13 12.49
CA ASP A 34 1.62 -12.51 11.11
C ASP A 34 0.47 -11.65 10.56
N LEU A 35 -0.51 -11.28 11.39
CA LEU A 35 -1.56 -10.34 11.00
C LEU A 35 -0.99 -8.95 10.71
N ARG A 36 -0.11 -8.47 11.59
CA ARG A 36 0.61 -7.19 11.39
C ARG A 36 1.42 -7.22 10.10
N HIS A 37 2.08 -8.34 9.82
CA HIS A 37 2.83 -8.54 8.58
C HIS A 37 1.92 -8.56 7.35
N ARG A 38 0.83 -9.33 7.39
CA ARG A 38 -0.12 -9.42 6.27
C ARG A 38 -0.78 -8.08 5.98
N TRP A 39 -1.09 -7.30 7.01
CA TRP A 39 -1.61 -5.95 6.88
C TRP A 39 -0.65 -5.06 6.08
N ALA A 40 0.65 -5.06 6.41
CA ALA A 40 1.66 -4.28 5.71
C ALA A 40 1.85 -4.70 4.23
N ILE A 41 1.74 -6.01 3.95
CA ILE A 41 1.75 -6.47 2.55
C ILE A 41 0.50 -5.99 1.81
N ARG A 42 -0.67 -6.04 2.46
CA ARG A 42 -1.92 -5.54 1.83
C ARG A 42 -1.84 -4.06 1.52
N THR A 43 -1.22 -3.24 2.36
CA THR A 43 -1.08 -1.81 2.03
C THR A 43 -0.35 -1.60 0.69
N LEU A 44 0.59 -2.47 0.33
CA LEU A 44 1.22 -2.48 -0.99
C LEU A 44 0.26 -2.95 -2.09
N GLU A 45 -0.48 -4.04 -1.86
CA GLU A 45 -1.46 -4.58 -2.82
C GLU A 45 -2.58 -3.59 -3.17
N TYR A 46 -3.00 -2.77 -2.20
CA TYR A 46 -4.07 -1.78 -2.35
C TYR A 46 -3.55 -0.38 -2.72
N GLY A 47 -2.23 -0.20 -2.88
CA GLY A 47 -1.64 1.08 -3.28
C GLY A 47 -1.72 2.18 -2.23
N LEU A 48 -1.78 1.84 -0.93
CA LEU A 48 -1.67 2.82 0.14
C LEU A 48 -0.25 3.42 0.14
N ASP A 49 -0.16 4.73 0.34
CA ASP A 49 1.14 5.40 0.47
C ASP A 49 2.00 4.76 1.58
N ILE A 50 3.26 4.51 1.26
CA ILE A 50 4.20 3.82 2.15
C ILE A 50 4.51 4.62 3.42
N GLY A 51 4.51 5.95 3.34
CA GLY A 51 4.68 6.82 4.51
C GLY A 51 3.47 6.74 5.44
N LEU A 52 2.26 6.73 4.88
CA LEU A 52 1.03 6.55 5.64
C LEU A 52 0.94 5.16 6.26
N ALA A 53 1.28 4.10 5.52
CA ALA A 53 1.35 2.73 6.03
C ALA A 53 2.34 2.62 7.21
N ALA A 54 3.54 3.19 7.06
CA ALA A 54 4.54 3.22 8.13
C ALA A 54 4.04 3.95 9.38
N LYS A 55 3.41 5.11 9.20
CA LYS A 55 2.83 5.91 10.30
C LYS A 55 1.75 5.12 11.06
N GLN A 56 0.87 4.43 10.35
CA GLN A 56 -0.19 3.60 10.95
C GLN A 56 0.39 2.39 11.72
N MET A 57 1.56 1.90 11.32
CA MET A 57 2.28 0.85 12.05
C MET A 57 3.16 1.39 13.19
N GLY A 58 3.27 2.71 13.34
CA GLY A 58 4.03 3.33 14.42
C GLY A 58 5.55 3.23 14.24
N HIS A 59 6.05 3.25 13.01
CA HIS A 59 7.49 3.33 12.73
C HIS A 59 7.80 4.23 11.53
N SER A 60 9.09 4.49 11.31
CA SER A 60 9.53 5.33 10.19
C SER A 60 9.30 4.64 8.83
N ARG A 61 9.22 5.47 7.79
CA ARG A 61 9.16 5.03 6.39
C ARG A 61 10.36 4.14 6.04
N GLU A 62 11.57 4.54 6.44
CA GLU A 62 12.79 3.76 6.19
C GLU A 62 12.74 2.37 6.82
N VAL A 63 12.23 2.26 8.06
CA VAL A 63 12.02 0.95 8.72
C VAL A 63 10.99 0.12 7.95
N HIS A 64 9.91 0.75 7.47
CA HIS A 64 8.87 0.07 6.69
C HIS A 64 9.42 -0.46 5.36
N GLU A 65 10.11 0.38 4.61
CA GLU A 65 10.76 0.03 3.35
C GLU A 65 11.74 -1.12 3.56
N ARG A 66 12.65 -1.01 4.53
CA ARG A 66 13.65 -2.07 4.80
C ARG A 66 13.01 -3.44 5.10
N ILE A 67 11.87 -3.47 5.80
CA ILE A 67 11.21 -4.71 6.18
C ILE A 67 10.36 -5.26 5.03
N TYR A 68 9.58 -4.42 4.36
CA TYR A 68 8.50 -4.86 3.48
C TYR A 68 8.82 -4.74 1.98
N HIS A 69 9.80 -3.93 1.58
CA HIS A 69 10.13 -3.71 0.18
C HIS A 69 10.52 -5.02 -0.55
N ARG A 70 11.09 -5.99 0.17
CA ARG A 70 11.41 -7.33 -0.36
C ARG A 70 10.19 -8.13 -0.85
N TRP A 71 8.99 -7.77 -0.38
CA TRP A 71 7.75 -8.45 -0.74
C TRP A 71 7.10 -7.85 -1.99
N ILE A 72 7.63 -6.73 -2.51
CA ILE A 72 7.24 -6.21 -3.80
C ILE A 72 7.74 -7.16 -4.89
N ASN A 73 6.81 -7.78 -5.58
CA ASN A 73 7.06 -8.68 -6.70
C ASN A 73 6.30 -8.21 -7.95
N ALA A 74 6.52 -8.89 -9.08
CA ALA A 74 5.89 -8.56 -10.35
C ALA A 74 4.35 -8.49 -10.26
N THR A 75 3.72 -9.35 -9.46
CA THR A 75 2.26 -9.37 -9.26
C THR A 75 1.77 -8.12 -8.53
N ILE A 76 2.48 -7.67 -7.49
CA ILE A 76 2.15 -6.44 -6.77
C ILE A 76 2.35 -5.22 -7.68
N HIS A 77 3.47 -5.16 -8.41
CA HIS A 77 3.72 -4.11 -9.40
C HIS A 77 2.61 -4.04 -10.44
N GLN A 78 2.23 -5.18 -11.01
CA GLN A 78 1.22 -5.26 -12.05
C GLN A 78 -0.15 -4.80 -11.53
N ARG A 79 -0.57 -5.24 -10.34
CA ARG A 79 -1.82 -4.77 -9.71
C ARG A 79 -1.80 -3.27 -9.43
N ALA A 80 -0.71 -2.75 -8.89
CA ALA A 80 -0.59 -1.32 -8.64
C ALA A 80 -0.68 -0.52 -9.95
N TYR A 81 -0.07 -1.03 -11.02
CA TYR A 81 -0.17 -0.44 -12.35
C TYR A 81 -1.59 -0.47 -12.90
N GLU A 82 -2.29 -1.59 -12.81
CA GLU A 82 -3.69 -1.73 -13.23
C GLU A 82 -4.62 -0.79 -12.46
N LEU A 83 -4.43 -0.68 -11.14
CA LEU A 83 -5.17 0.26 -10.29
C LEU A 83 -4.95 1.72 -10.66
N ILE A 84 -3.76 2.07 -11.15
CA ILE A 84 -3.47 3.43 -11.63
C ILE A 84 -4.10 3.66 -13.01
N LEU A 85 -4.03 2.66 -13.90
CA LEU A 85 -4.62 2.74 -15.24
C LEU A 85 -6.15 2.84 -15.23
N SER A 86 -6.80 2.27 -14.21
CA SER A 86 -8.26 2.34 -14.05
C SER A 86 -8.77 3.68 -13.51
N ARG A 87 -7.88 4.60 -13.13
CA ARG A 87 -8.29 5.90 -12.60
C ARG A 87 -8.69 6.85 -13.73
N ASP A 88 -9.86 7.47 -13.58
CA ASP A 88 -10.37 8.46 -14.53
C ASP A 88 -9.58 9.79 -14.51
N ASP A 89 -8.93 10.10 -13.38
CA ASP A 89 -8.13 11.32 -13.17
C ASP A 89 -6.72 11.24 -13.78
N ARG A 90 -6.39 10.15 -14.47
CA ARG A 90 -5.04 9.96 -15.01
C ARG A 90 -4.72 10.97 -16.13
N PRO A 91 -3.50 11.54 -16.15
CA PRO A 91 -3.08 12.43 -17.22
C PRO A 91 -3.11 11.69 -18.56
N ARG A 92 -3.71 12.31 -19.58
CA ARG A 92 -3.79 11.74 -20.93
C ARG A 92 -2.45 11.93 -21.65
N PRO A 93 -2.02 10.97 -22.47
CA PRO A 93 -0.87 11.16 -23.34
C PRO A 93 -1.04 12.41 -24.21
N PRO A 94 0.04 13.15 -24.50
CA PRO A 94 -0.03 14.28 -25.43
C PRO A 94 -0.46 13.77 -26.81
N VAL A 95 -1.50 14.38 -27.38
CA VAL A 95 -1.99 14.05 -28.72
C VAL A 95 -1.10 14.76 -29.74
N ARG A 96 -0.55 14.02 -30.70
CA ARG A 96 0.15 14.62 -31.85
C ARG A 96 -0.90 15.38 -32.68
N GLN A 97 -0.78 16.70 -32.77
CA GLN A 97 -1.60 17.47 -33.70
C GLN A 97 -1.18 17.11 -35.12
N GLU A 98 -2.07 16.46 -35.88
CA GLU A 98 -1.87 16.28 -37.30
C GLU A 98 -2.04 17.66 -37.96
N THR A 99 -0.92 18.24 -38.38
CA THR A 99 -0.94 19.45 -39.21
C THR A 99 -1.66 19.12 -40.50
N ALA A 100 -2.88 19.62 -40.66
CA ALA A 100 -3.59 19.60 -41.93
C ALA A 100 -2.69 20.26 -42.99
N LYS A 101 -2.13 19.45 -43.90
CA LYS A 101 -1.58 19.97 -45.15
C LYS A 101 -2.76 20.55 -45.90
N LYS A 102 -2.85 21.87 -45.98
CA LYS A 102 -3.64 22.52 -47.02
C LYS A 102 -3.00 22.12 -48.35
N GLU A 103 -3.64 21.21 -49.06
CA GLU A 103 -3.47 21.07 -50.50
C GLU A 103 -4.02 22.34 -51.13
N GLU A 104 -3.18 23.35 -51.33
CA GLU A 104 -3.42 24.38 -52.34
C GLU A 104 -2.73 23.90 -53.62
N GLY A 105 -3.43 23.01 -54.32
CA GLY A 105 -3.23 22.79 -55.74
C GLY A 105 -3.88 23.93 -56.52
N GLN A 106 -3.04 24.74 -57.16
CA GLN A 106 -3.12 25.07 -58.58
C GLN A 106 -4.52 25.32 -59.19
N ASP A 107 -4.85 26.60 -59.47
CA ASP A 107 -5.52 26.95 -60.74
C ASP A 107 -5.09 28.37 -61.18
N ARG A 108 -4.38 28.39 -62.32
CA ARG A 108 -4.13 29.47 -63.29
C ARG A 108 -3.30 30.68 -62.92
#